data_AF-A0A662WIT5-F1
#
_entry.id   AF-A0A662WIT5-F1
#
_cell.length_a   1.000
_cell.length_b   1.000
_cell.length_c   1.000
_cell.angle_alpha   90.00
_cell.angle_beta   90.00
_cell.angle_gamma   90.00
#
_symmetry.space_group_name_H-M   'P 1'
#
loop_
_entity.id
_entity.type
_entity.pdbx_description
1 polymer ?
#
loop_
_entity_poly.entity_id
_entity_poly.type
_entity_poly.pdbx_seq_one_letter_code
_entity_poly.pdbx_strand_id
1 'polypeptide(L)'
;MLPICMESLIAATLTGRFERDNSPSETPAHTKQPSAGMGPSVAGRPPTFRDRPLRCGSDPVPQLPRPLVCLEARAPPAAQTGRLPQSVTYEFAAKEAEPPEEDVKTDTMALRRVLSTSKAFKAAPSLLRRSMATVADEMSVRDALNTALDEELARDEEVFLMGEEVAQYNGAYKVSKGLWEKYGDKRVIDTPITEAGFTGLAIGAAYHGTKPIVEFMTFNFAMQAIDQIINSAAKQFYMSNGDISVPIVFRGSNGPAAGVAAQHSQCYAAWYGNVPGLKVVVPYDSEDARGLLKAAIRDPNPVVVLENELMYGVSFPVSKEAQDKDFTIEFGKAKIMKPGKDVTLVAFSRMVGEALEAAAILAKEGIDAEVINLRSIRPFDRQAIIDSVKKTNRIVSIEEGWGQHGIGAEIAGIIMETEAFDYLDAPMERVTGTDVPMPYAANLEKLCLPQIEDVVAAAKRTVARKL
;
A
#
# COMPACT_ATOMS: atom_id res chain seq x y z
N MET A 1 -10.48 -16.10 52.26
CA MET A 1 -9.49 -16.86 53.06
C MET A 1 -8.12 -16.61 52.44
N LEU A 2 -7.14 -16.36 53.31
CA LEU A 2 -5.78 -15.83 53.10
C LEU A 2 -4.79 -16.96 52.63
N PRO A 3 -3.47 -16.71 52.40
CA PRO A 3 -2.76 -16.71 51.10
C PRO A 3 -1.38 -17.46 51.15
N ILE A 4 -0.35 -17.00 50.39
CA ILE A 4 1.13 -17.26 50.44
C ILE A 4 1.63 -18.25 49.34
N CYS A 5 2.71 -18.07 48.56
CA CYS A 5 3.93 -17.22 48.60
C CYS A 5 4.53 -16.94 47.20
N MET A 6 5.22 -15.80 47.07
CA MET A 6 6.24 -15.46 46.06
C MET A 6 7.61 -16.12 46.37
N GLU A 7 8.51 -16.04 45.39
CA GLU A 7 9.98 -16.25 45.40
C GLU A 7 10.50 -17.60 44.87
N SER A 8 10.98 -17.61 43.62
CA SER A 8 12.30 -18.14 43.20
C SER A 8 12.40 -18.18 41.67
N LEU A 9 13.18 -17.27 41.07
CA LEU A 9 14.13 -17.58 39.98
C LEU A 9 14.90 -16.30 39.59
N ILE A 10 16.06 -16.09 40.22
CA ILE A 10 17.14 -15.24 39.71
C ILE A 10 18.39 -16.12 39.67
N ALA A 11 19.12 -16.02 38.56
CA ALA A 11 20.49 -16.47 38.29
C ALA A 11 20.75 -17.96 38.03
N ALA A 12 20.99 -18.30 36.76
CA ALA A 12 22.12 -19.15 36.34
C ALA A 12 22.24 -19.24 34.81
N THR A 13 23.12 -18.44 34.19
CA THR A 13 23.77 -18.81 32.91
C THR A 13 25.05 -17.99 32.74
N LEU A 14 26.19 -18.56 33.17
CA LEU A 14 27.51 -18.22 32.65
C LEU A 14 28.44 -19.43 32.79
N THR A 15 29.11 -19.76 31.69
CA THR A 15 30.32 -20.58 31.50
C THR A 15 30.20 -22.12 31.50
N GLY A 16 30.69 -22.73 30.41
CA GLY A 16 30.94 -24.17 30.27
C GLY A 16 31.14 -24.58 28.81
N ARG A 17 32.23 -24.14 28.17
CA ARG A 17 33.31 -25.00 27.62
C ARG A 17 32.85 -26.35 27.02
N PHE A 18 33.01 -26.44 25.69
CA PHE A 18 32.98 -27.66 24.89
C PHE A 18 34.24 -28.51 25.15
N GLU A 19 34.06 -29.77 25.55
CA GLU A 19 35.02 -30.84 25.27
C GLU A 19 34.28 -31.99 24.59
N ARG A 20 34.88 -32.48 23.49
CA ARG A 20 34.44 -33.64 22.72
C ARG A 20 34.98 -34.87 23.40
N ASP A 21 34.14 -35.87 23.61
CA ASP A 21 34.62 -37.24 23.77
C ASP A 21 33.87 -38.21 22.86
N ASN A 22 34.68 -39.08 22.25
CA ASN A 22 34.34 -40.02 21.20
C ASN A 22 34.17 -41.43 21.81
N SER A 23 33.37 -42.26 21.13
CA SER A 23 33.34 -43.74 21.16
C SER A 23 32.23 -44.41 22.02
N PRO A 24 31.85 -45.68 21.75
CA PRO A 24 30.66 -45.97 20.92
C PRO A 24 29.69 -47.02 21.52
N SER A 25 28.54 -47.16 20.84
CA SER A 25 27.62 -48.32 20.77
C SER A 25 27.01 -48.89 22.06
N GLU A 26 25.68 -48.89 22.13
CA GLU A 26 24.85 -50.11 22.25
C GLU A 26 23.36 -49.74 22.32
N THR A 27 22.57 -50.24 21.36
CA THR A 27 21.09 -50.32 21.46
C THR A 27 20.71 -51.59 22.20
N PRO A 28 19.61 -51.56 22.99
CA PRO A 28 18.53 -52.46 22.63
C PRO A 28 17.10 -51.95 22.87
N ALA A 29 16.26 -52.30 21.90
CA ALA A 29 14.93 -52.93 22.00
C ALA A 29 13.79 -52.31 22.85
N HIS A 30 12.72 -52.00 22.10
CA HIS A 30 11.30 -51.99 22.44
C HIS A 30 10.84 -52.82 23.64
N THR A 31 9.99 -52.18 24.48
CA THR A 31 8.96 -52.86 25.26
C THR A 31 7.63 -52.10 25.19
N LYS A 32 6.59 -52.83 24.80
CA LYS A 32 5.17 -52.44 24.80
C LYS A 32 4.65 -52.32 26.24
N GLN A 33 3.69 -51.41 26.47
CA GLN A 33 2.75 -51.49 27.59
C GLN A 33 1.30 -51.28 27.12
N PRO A 34 0.30 -51.82 27.85
CA PRO A 34 -0.95 -52.28 27.26
C PRO A 34 -2.16 -51.38 27.52
N SER A 35 -3.17 -51.60 26.68
CA SER A 35 -4.55 -51.14 26.76
C SER A 35 -5.31 -51.70 27.96
N ALA A 36 -6.16 -50.88 28.58
CA ALA A 36 -7.30 -51.31 29.38
C ALA A 36 -8.52 -50.41 29.07
N GLY A 37 -9.69 -51.03 28.87
CA GLY A 37 -10.95 -50.37 28.59
C GLY A 37 -12.07 -50.79 29.55
N MET A 38 -13.27 -50.21 29.30
CA MET A 38 -14.61 -50.42 29.90
C MET A 38 -14.81 -49.76 31.28
N GLY A 39 -15.89 -49.03 31.60
CA GLY A 39 -17.22 -48.80 31.02
C GLY A 39 -18.08 -47.91 31.99
N PRO A 40 -19.40 -47.70 31.78
CA PRO A 40 -20.00 -46.36 31.67
C PRO A 40 -20.99 -45.94 32.79
N SER A 41 -21.45 -44.67 32.78
CA SER A 41 -22.68 -44.22 33.46
C SER A 41 -23.50 -43.22 32.61
N VAL A 42 -24.83 -43.34 32.71
CA VAL A 42 -25.88 -42.80 31.83
C VAL A 42 -26.67 -41.65 32.50
N ALA A 43 -27.17 -40.69 31.70
CA ALA A 43 -28.45 -39.94 31.79
C ALA A 43 -28.26 -38.45 31.36
N GLY A 44 -29.07 -37.79 30.52
CA GLY A 44 -30.32 -38.10 29.83
C GLY A 44 -30.69 -37.03 28.78
N ARG A 45 -31.69 -37.34 27.95
CA ARG A 45 -32.46 -36.52 26.97
C ARG A 45 -33.91 -37.11 26.98
N PRO A 46 -34.99 -36.55 26.38
CA PRO A 46 -35.16 -35.53 25.31
C PRO A 46 -36.41 -34.59 25.55
N PRO A 47 -37.11 -33.97 24.55
CA PRO A 47 -37.91 -34.66 23.53
C PRO A 47 -37.74 -34.16 22.06
N THR A 48 -38.27 -34.99 21.16
CA THR A 48 -38.14 -35.09 19.70
C THR A 48 -39.27 -34.39 18.91
N PHE A 49 -38.98 -33.97 17.67
CA PHE A 49 -40.00 -33.70 16.63
C PHE A 49 -39.74 -34.57 15.38
N ARG A 50 -40.83 -35.02 14.76
CA ARG A 50 -40.97 -36.22 13.93
C ARG A 50 -40.51 -36.12 12.46
N ASP A 51 -40.01 -37.28 12.01
CA ASP A 51 -40.03 -37.91 10.69
C ASP A 51 -40.87 -37.29 9.54
N ARG A 52 -40.20 -37.06 8.40
CA ARG A 52 -40.75 -37.29 7.05
C ARG A 52 -39.66 -37.95 6.16
N PRO A 53 -39.96 -39.04 5.43
CA PRO A 53 -39.03 -39.62 4.48
C PRO A 53 -39.19 -38.97 3.09
N LEU A 54 -38.11 -38.40 2.54
CA LEU A 54 -38.02 -38.06 1.12
C LEU A 54 -37.49 -39.27 0.36
N ARG A 55 -38.35 -39.85 -0.48
CA ARG A 55 -38.01 -40.90 -1.45
C ARG A 55 -37.10 -40.30 -2.53
N CYS A 56 -35.95 -40.91 -2.78
CA CYS A 56 -35.12 -40.61 -3.93
C CYS A 56 -35.69 -41.40 -5.13
N GLY A 57 -36.30 -40.69 -6.08
CA GLY A 57 -36.77 -41.24 -7.34
C GLY A 57 -35.62 -41.36 -8.34
N SER A 58 -35.56 -42.51 -9.01
CA SER A 58 -34.68 -42.83 -10.11
C SER A 58 -35.22 -42.23 -11.41
N ASP A 59 -34.57 -41.21 -11.97
CA ASP A 59 -34.63 -40.85 -13.38
C ASP A 59 -33.26 -40.33 -13.86
N PRO A 60 -32.87 -40.54 -15.14
CA PRO A 60 -31.48 -40.43 -15.60
C PRO A 60 -31.06 -39.01 -16.00
N VAL A 61 -29.83 -38.64 -15.63
CA VAL A 61 -29.14 -37.39 -16.01
C VAL A 61 -28.72 -37.44 -17.50
N PRO A 62 -28.94 -36.38 -18.32
CA PRO A 62 -28.43 -36.33 -19.68
C PRO A 62 -26.90 -36.17 -19.72
N GLN A 63 -26.24 -37.01 -20.53
CA GLN A 63 -24.79 -37.00 -20.75
C GLN A 63 -24.33 -35.73 -21.47
N LEU A 64 -23.38 -35.01 -20.86
CA LEU A 64 -22.58 -33.98 -21.52
C LEU A 64 -21.53 -34.63 -22.44
N PRO A 65 -21.28 -34.09 -23.65
CA PRO A 65 -20.27 -34.64 -24.56
C PRO A 65 -18.83 -34.34 -24.12
N ARG A 66 -17.96 -35.25 -24.55
CA ARG A 66 -16.54 -35.51 -24.20
C ARG A 66 -15.57 -34.32 -24.31
N PRO A 67 -14.38 -34.42 -23.66
CA PRO A 67 -13.49 -33.28 -23.41
C PRO A 67 -12.61 -32.92 -24.62
N LEU A 68 -12.41 -31.62 -24.84
CA LEU A 68 -11.40 -31.08 -25.75
C LEU A 68 -10.02 -31.06 -25.08
N VAL A 69 -9.17 -31.99 -25.54
CA VAL A 69 -7.72 -31.89 -25.78
C VAL A 69 -6.93 -30.81 -25.02
N CYS A 70 -6.17 -31.23 -24.01
CA CYS A 70 -4.99 -30.51 -23.53
C CYS A 70 -3.86 -30.65 -24.55
N LEU A 71 -3.34 -29.53 -25.06
CA LEU A 71 -2.11 -29.49 -25.85
C LEU A 71 -0.92 -29.78 -24.93
N GLU A 72 -0.29 -30.94 -25.11
CA GLU A 72 1.00 -31.28 -24.51
C GLU A 72 2.09 -30.33 -25.05
N ALA A 73 2.66 -29.51 -24.17
CA ALA A 73 3.90 -28.80 -24.46
C ALA A 73 5.07 -29.78 -24.44
N ARG A 74 5.67 -30.04 -25.61
CA ARG A 74 6.92 -30.80 -25.73
C ARG A 74 8.07 -30.03 -25.08
N ALA A 75 8.76 -30.67 -24.13
CA ALA A 75 10.04 -30.20 -23.60
C ALA A 75 11.15 -30.26 -24.67
N PRO A 76 12.09 -29.29 -24.71
CA PRO A 76 13.27 -29.38 -25.57
C PRO A 76 14.27 -30.42 -25.04
N PRO A 77 15.09 -31.05 -25.91
CA PRO A 77 16.00 -32.12 -25.52
C PRO A 77 17.19 -31.60 -24.69
N ALA A 78 17.62 -32.43 -23.73
CA ALA A 78 18.71 -32.17 -22.81
C ALA A 78 20.05 -31.92 -23.53
N ALA A 79 20.70 -30.79 -23.21
CA ALA A 79 22.07 -30.52 -23.59
C ALA A 79 23.04 -31.36 -22.73
N GLN A 80 24.03 -31.96 -23.39
CA GLN A 80 25.05 -32.82 -22.81
C GLN A 80 25.88 -32.06 -21.76
N THR A 81 26.11 -32.72 -20.62
CA THR A 81 26.92 -32.25 -19.50
C THR A 81 28.41 -32.27 -19.85
N GLY A 82 28.97 -31.11 -20.18
CA GLY A 82 30.41 -30.86 -20.21
C GLY A 82 30.93 -30.48 -18.82
N ARG A 83 32.04 -31.10 -18.39
CA ARG A 83 32.74 -30.83 -17.12
C ARG A 83 33.06 -29.34 -16.93
N LEU A 84 32.72 -28.79 -15.77
CA LEU A 84 33.26 -27.52 -15.27
C LEU A 84 34.59 -27.76 -14.54
N PRO A 85 35.68 -27.03 -14.84
CA PRO A 85 36.88 -27.05 -14.01
C PRO A 85 36.71 -26.25 -12.72
N GLN A 86 37.47 -26.66 -11.71
CA GLN A 86 37.43 -26.23 -10.32
C GLN A 86 37.90 -24.78 -10.11
N SER A 87 37.25 -24.12 -9.13
CA SER A 87 37.73 -23.04 -8.26
C SER A 87 38.64 -21.96 -8.86
N VAL A 88 38.08 -20.76 -9.07
CA VAL A 88 38.85 -19.51 -9.05
C VAL A 88 38.31 -18.67 -7.89
N THR A 89 39.14 -18.49 -6.87
CA THR A 89 38.91 -17.56 -5.77
C THR A 89 39.16 -16.13 -6.25
N TYR A 90 38.19 -15.24 -6.09
CA TYR A 90 38.39 -13.80 -6.24
C TYR A 90 38.36 -13.17 -4.84
N GLU A 91 39.51 -12.66 -4.40
CA GLU A 91 39.62 -11.72 -3.28
C GLU A 91 39.07 -10.36 -3.73
N PHE A 92 38.00 -9.87 -3.09
CA PHE A 92 37.62 -8.46 -3.18
C PHE A 92 38.27 -7.72 -2.01
N ALA A 93 39.36 -7.01 -2.32
CA ALA A 93 39.85 -5.93 -1.47
C ALA A 93 38.94 -4.71 -1.68
N ALA A 94 38.24 -4.27 -0.62
CA ALA A 94 37.53 -3.02 -0.62
C ALA A 94 38.53 -1.85 -0.73
N LYS A 95 38.44 -1.08 -1.81
CA LYS A 95 39.00 0.26 -1.90
C LYS A 95 37.84 1.23 -2.06
N GLU A 96 37.74 2.17 -1.15
CA GLU A 96 36.85 3.32 -1.23
C GLU A 96 37.11 4.07 -2.55
N ALA A 97 36.04 4.32 -3.30
CA ALA A 97 36.07 5.15 -4.49
C ALA A 97 35.41 6.49 -4.15
N GLU A 98 36.20 7.56 -4.19
CA GLU A 98 35.69 8.93 -4.22
C GLU A 98 35.03 9.22 -5.58
N PRO A 99 33.98 10.06 -5.63
CA PRO A 99 33.29 10.37 -6.88
C PRO A 99 34.13 11.30 -7.78
N PRO A 100 34.04 11.18 -9.11
CA PRO A 100 34.76 12.04 -10.03
C PRO A 100 34.14 13.45 -10.08
N GLU A 101 34.98 14.48 -9.96
CA GLU A 101 34.65 15.86 -10.36
C GLU A 101 34.67 15.97 -11.89
N GLU A 102 33.53 16.32 -12.49
CA GLU A 102 33.51 16.87 -13.85
C GLU A 102 32.68 18.17 -13.92
N ASP A 103 33.38 19.22 -14.34
CA ASP A 103 32.91 20.59 -14.58
C ASP A 103 31.86 20.64 -15.71
N VAL A 104 30.62 21.01 -15.38
CA VAL A 104 29.63 21.47 -16.38
C VAL A 104 29.28 22.93 -16.10
N LYS A 105 29.98 23.83 -16.79
CA LYS A 105 29.59 25.23 -16.94
C LYS A 105 28.45 25.34 -17.94
N THR A 106 27.21 25.46 -17.45
CA THR A 106 26.07 25.91 -18.26
C THR A 106 25.74 27.37 -17.95
N ASP A 107 25.84 28.17 -19.01
CA ASP A 107 25.73 29.62 -19.10
C ASP A 107 24.26 30.09 -18.94
N THR A 108 23.88 30.51 -17.73
CA THR A 108 22.54 30.99 -17.38
C THR A 108 22.32 32.48 -17.68
N MET A 109 22.75 32.98 -18.86
CA MET A 109 22.52 34.37 -19.26
C MET A 109 21.87 34.59 -20.64
N ALA A 110 21.52 33.53 -21.38
CA ALA A 110 20.95 33.68 -22.73
C ALA A 110 19.41 33.56 -22.83
N LEU A 111 18.69 33.07 -21.81
CA LEU A 111 17.23 32.85 -21.92
C LEU A 111 16.34 33.99 -21.38
N ARG A 112 16.94 35.10 -20.91
CA ARG A 112 16.20 36.21 -20.29
C ARG A 112 15.87 37.37 -21.23
N ARG A 113 16.00 37.21 -22.55
CA ARG A 113 15.93 38.33 -23.52
C ARG A 113 14.97 38.17 -24.70
N VAL A 114 13.94 37.32 -24.61
CA VAL A 114 12.93 37.15 -25.71
C VAL A 114 11.50 37.49 -25.27
N LEU A 115 11.31 38.23 -24.17
CA LEU A 115 10.00 38.78 -23.81
C LEU A 115 10.10 40.27 -23.48
N SER A 116 10.39 41.10 -24.48
CA SER A 116 10.25 42.55 -24.39
C SER A 116 10.23 43.20 -25.77
N THR A 117 9.15 43.01 -26.53
CA THR A 117 8.74 43.97 -27.59
C THR A 117 7.26 43.81 -27.92
N SER A 118 6.38 44.49 -27.18
CA SER A 118 5.04 44.83 -27.67
C SER A 118 4.65 46.22 -27.15
N LYS A 119 4.41 47.13 -28.08
CA LYS A 119 4.09 48.54 -27.84
C LYS A 119 2.74 48.72 -27.14
N ALA A 120 2.68 49.83 -26.40
CA ALA A 120 1.57 50.34 -25.63
C ALA A 120 0.25 50.51 -26.41
N PHE A 121 -0.85 50.14 -25.75
CA PHE A 121 -2.17 50.75 -25.94
C PHE A 121 -2.71 51.15 -24.56
N LYS A 122 -3.04 52.43 -24.39
CA LYS A 122 -3.68 52.98 -23.18
C LYS A 122 -5.17 52.61 -23.20
N ALA A 123 -5.67 52.01 -22.11
CA ALA A 123 -7.09 51.94 -21.79
C ALA A 123 -7.28 52.15 -20.27
N ALA A 124 -8.36 52.86 -19.92
CA ALA A 124 -8.68 53.42 -18.60
C ALA A 124 -8.88 52.37 -17.49
N PRO A 125 -8.72 52.75 -16.20
CA PRO A 125 -8.79 51.80 -15.09
C PRO A 125 -10.24 51.38 -14.83
N SER A 126 -10.56 50.13 -15.11
CA SER A 126 -11.71 49.46 -14.50
C SER A 126 -11.32 49.00 -13.10
N LEU A 127 -12.21 49.26 -12.14
CA LEU A 127 -12.08 48.85 -10.74
C LEU A 127 -12.12 47.33 -10.63
N LEU A 128 -10.98 46.68 -10.81
CA LEU A 128 -10.79 45.27 -10.48
C LEU A 128 -10.51 45.15 -8.98
N ARG A 129 -11.53 44.69 -8.27
CA ARG A 129 -11.49 44.17 -6.91
C ARG A 129 -10.37 43.11 -6.85
N ARG A 130 -9.20 43.49 -6.32
CA ARG A 130 -8.13 42.54 -5.97
C ARG A 130 -8.69 41.58 -4.92
N SER A 131 -9.13 40.41 -5.36
CA SER A 131 -9.19 39.25 -4.49
C SER A 131 -7.75 38.96 -4.08
N MET A 132 -7.42 39.15 -2.81
CA MET A 132 -6.16 38.68 -2.26
C MET A 132 -6.19 37.16 -2.34
N ALA A 133 -5.54 36.58 -3.35
CA ALA A 133 -5.14 35.19 -3.29
C ALA A 133 -4.21 35.07 -2.08
N THR A 134 -4.66 34.38 -1.04
CA THR A 134 -3.79 34.00 0.07
C THR A 134 -2.63 33.21 -0.52
N VAL A 135 -1.40 33.66 -0.27
CA VAL A 135 -0.20 32.87 -0.58
C VAL A 135 -0.36 31.56 0.19
N ALA A 136 -0.57 30.46 -0.52
CA ALA A 136 -0.55 29.13 0.08
C ALA A 136 0.92 28.81 0.39
N ASP A 137 1.21 28.34 1.59
CA ASP A 137 2.56 27.85 1.88
C ASP A 137 2.76 26.52 1.15
N GLU A 138 3.95 26.32 0.60
CA GLU A 138 4.31 25.06 -0.04
C GLU A 138 4.91 24.09 0.98
N MET A 139 4.56 22.82 0.87
CA MET A 139 5.06 21.75 1.73
C MET A 139 5.34 20.51 0.88
N SER A 140 6.49 19.87 1.08
CA SER A 140 6.75 18.58 0.45
C SER A 140 5.90 17.48 1.08
N VAL A 141 5.59 16.42 0.33
CA VAL A 141 4.87 15.25 0.89
C VAL A 141 5.64 14.66 2.06
N ARG A 142 6.98 14.61 2.00
CA ARG A 142 7.83 14.18 3.11
C ARG A 142 7.64 15.04 4.35
N ASP A 143 7.67 16.37 4.20
CA ASP A 143 7.52 17.29 5.34
C ASP A 143 6.10 17.24 5.92
N ALA A 144 5.10 16.98 5.07
CA ALA A 144 3.71 16.78 5.47
C ALA A 144 3.54 15.53 6.35
N LEU A 145 4.16 14.42 5.95
CA LEU A 145 4.20 13.18 6.74
C LEU A 145 4.99 13.38 8.04
N ASN A 146 6.16 14.02 7.98
CA ASN A 146 6.97 14.32 9.16
C ASN A 146 6.20 15.16 10.18
N THR A 147 5.52 16.22 9.71
CA THR A 147 4.72 17.11 10.56
C THR A 147 3.53 16.37 11.17
N ALA A 148 2.88 15.47 10.42
CA ALA A 148 1.84 14.60 10.95
C ALA A 148 2.35 13.69 12.07
N LEU A 149 3.49 13.02 11.87
CA LEU A 149 4.13 12.20 12.89
C LEU A 149 4.49 13.02 14.13
N ASP A 150 5.11 14.19 13.93
CA ASP A 150 5.53 15.07 15.01
C ASP A 150 4.34 15.50 15.88
N GLU A 151 3.26 15.94 15.24
CA GLU A 151 2.08 16.43 15.95
C GLU A 151 1.35 15.32 16.71
N GLU A 152 1.23 14.12 16.15
CA GLU A 152 0.56 13.02 16.85
C GLU A 152 1.43 12.43 17.98
N LEU A 153 2.77 12.38 17.81
CA LEU A 153 3.70 12.02 18.89
C LEU A 153 3.64 13.03 20.05
N ALA A 154 3.54 14.34 19.75
CA ALA A 154 3.37 15.38 20.76
C ALA A 154 2.00 15.32 21.45
N ARG A 155 0.97 14.89 20.73
CA ARG A 155 -0.42 14.88 21.20
C ARG A 155 -0.72 13.74 22.16
N ASP A 156 -0.13 12.57 21.92
CA ASP A 156 -0.49 11.33 22.62
C ASP A 156 0.76 10.54 23.02
N GLU A 157 0.98 10.36 24.32
CA GLU A 157 2.14 9.67 24.88
C GLU A 157 2.15 8.17 24.55
N GLU A 158 0.99 7.59 24.20
CA GLU A 158 0.86 6.19 23.81
C GLU A 158 1.30 5.93 22.36
N VAL A 159 1.45 6.99 21.54
CA VAL A 159 1.90 6.86 20.15
C VAL A 159 3.41 6.66 20.11
N PHE A 160 3.94 5.72 19.33
CA PHE A 160 5.38 5.63 19.10
C PHE A 160 5.67 5.11 17.69
N LEU A 161 6.82 5.50 17.14
CA LEU A 161 7.30 5.06 15.84
C LEU A 161 8.33 3.95 16.02
N MET A 162 8.21 2.87 15.25
CA MET A 162 9.21 1.83 15.18
C MET A 162 9.38 1.31 13.75
N GLY A 163 10.61 0.97 13.40
CA GLY A 163 10.96 0.43 12.08
C GLY A 163 12.47 0.41 11.88
N GLU A 164 12.91 0.02 10.70
CA GLU A 164 14.32 0.05 10.34
C GLU A 164 14.73 1.49 10.01
N GLU A 165 15.83 1.96 10.60
CA GLU A 165 16.44 3.28 10.34
C GLU A 165 15.56 4.50 10.68
N VAL A 166 14.44 4.33 11.37
CA VAL A 166 13.49 5.40 11.70
C VAL A 166 14.05 6.42 12.69
N ALA A 167 15.05 6.05 13.50
CA ALA A 167 15.55 6.86 14.59
C ALA A 167 16.86 7.57 14.24
N GLN A 168 18.02 6.98 14.54
CA GLN A 168 19.31 7.67 14.45
C GLN A 168 19.69 8.04 13.00
N TYR A 169 19.25 7.22 12.05
CA TYR A 169 19.46 7.48 10.62
C TYR A 169 18.49 8.52 10.03
N ASN A 170 17.59 9.07 10.87
CA ASN A 170 16.59 10.06 10.49
C ASN A 170 15.57 9.55 9.45
N GLY A 171 15.36 8.23 9.35
CA GLY A 171 14.49 7.57 8.38
C GLY A 171 15.19 7.29 7.06
N ALA A 172 14.96 6.10 6.47
CA ALA A 172 15.52 5.70 5.17
C ALA A 172 15.29 6.76 4.10
N TYR A 173 14.06 7.26 4.00
CA TYR A 173 13.65 8.32 3.07
C TYR A 173 13.49 9.70 3.72
N LYS A 174 14.02 9.87 4.93
CA LYS A 174 14.01 11.12 5.71
C LYS A 174 12.61 11.61 6.15
N VAL A 175 11.61 10.73 6.15
CA VAL A 175 10.25 11.04 6.63
C VAL A 175 10.22 11.24 8.15
N SER A 176 11.02 10.49 8.92
CA SER A 176 11.09 10.60 10.39
C SER A 176 12.20 11.52 10.90
N LYS A 177 12.77 12.36 10.03
CA LYS A 177 13.89 13.25 10.36
C LYS A 177 13.58 14.14 11.57
N GLY A 178 14.50 14.22 12.53
CA GLY A 178 14.41 15.06 13.72
C GLY A 178 13.53 14.51 14.84
N LEU A 179 12.76 13.43 14.60
CA LEU A 179 11.82 12.91 15.59
C LEU A 179 12.53 12.20 16.74
N TRP A 180 13.60 11.44 16.45
CA TRP A 180 14.35 10.76 17.50
C TRP A 180 15.09 11.74 18.39
N GLU A 181 15.71 12.77 17.84
CA GLU A 181 16.37 13.83 18.60
C GLU A 181 15.38 14.57 19.53
N LYS A 182 14.10 14.65 19.11
CA LYS A 182 13.03 15.32 19.87
C LYS A 182 12.41 14.42 20.95
N TYR A 183 12.15 13.15 20.66
CA TYR A 183 11.34 12.26 21.53
C TYR A 183 12.12 11.11 22.17
N GLY A 184 13.33 10.82 21.71
CA GLY A 184 14.25 9.84 22.27
C GLY A 184 13.85 8.38 22.06
N ASP A 185 14.69 7.49 22.62
CA ASP A 185 14.67 6.04 22.38
C ASP A 185 13.37 5.33 22.76
N LYS A 186 12.53 5.93 23.62
CA LYS A 186 11.26 5.33 24.04
C LYS A 186 10.16 5.50 22.99
N ARG A 187 10.27 6.53 22.14
CA ARG A 187 9.18 6.98 21.25
C ARG A 187 9.51 6.83 19.78
N VAL A 188 10.78 6.77 19.42
CA VAL A 188 11.26 6.53 18.05
C VAL A 188 12.33 5.45 18.12
N ILE A 189 11.98 4.25 17.64
CA ILE A 189 12.69 3.01 17.96
C ILE A 189 13.24 2.38 16.67
N ASP A 190 14.57 2.37 16.52
CA ASP A 190 15.22 1.56 15.50
C ASP A 190 15.07 0.07 15.82
N THR A 191 14.77 -0.72 14.79
CA THR A 191 14.58 -2.16 14.89
C THR A 191 15.63 -2.93 14.07
N PRO A 192 15.94 -4.19 14.42
CA PRO A 192 16.64 -5.09 13.51
C PRO A 192 15.78 -5.40 12.27
N ILE A 193 16.41 -5.82 11.18
CA ILE A 193 15.76 -6.21 9.92
C ILE A 193 15.01 -7.53 10.09
N THR A 194 13.82 -7.44 10.70
CA THR A 194 13.00 -8.56 11.18
C THR A 194 11.53 -8.18 11.14
N GLU A 195 11.02 -7.88 9.95
CA GLU A 195 9.70 -7.30 9.68
C GLU A 195 8.57 -8.02 10.42
N ALA A 196 8.53 -9.35 10.34
CA ALA A 196 7.53 -10.15 11.06
C ALA A 196 7.64 -10.00 12.59
N GLY A 197 8.87 -9.92 13.11
CA GLY A 197 9.15 -9.84 14.54
C GLY A 197 8.73 -8.51 15.12
N PHE A 198 9.21 -7.40 14.55
CA PHE A 198 8.88 -6.07 15.07
C PHE A 198 7.41 -5.72 14.85
N THR A 199 6.78 -6.21 13.78
CA THR A 199 5.35 -6.03 13.54
C THR A 199 4.50 -6.77 14.58
N GLY A 200 4.85 -8.02 14.88
CA GLY A 200 4.16 -8.79 15.93
C GLY A 200 4.32 -8.16 17.32
N LEU A 201 5.52 -7.62 17.61
CA LEU A 201 5.78 -6.89 18.85
C LEU A 201 4.91 -5.63 18.95
N ALA A 202 4.81 -4.85 17.88
CA ALA A 202 3.96 -3.66 17.80
C ALA A 202 2.49 -4.02 18.08
N ILE A 203 1.96 -5.05 17.41
CA ILE A 203 0.58 -5.50 17.60
C ILE A 203 0.33 -5.95 19.04
N GLY A 204 1.28 -6.69 19.64
CA GLY A 204 1.21 -7.06 21.05
C GLY A 204 1.18 -5.83 21.97
N ALA A 205 1.98 -4.80 21.68
CA ALA A 205 1.93 -3.54 22.41
C ALA A 205 0.58 -2.82 22.23
N ALA A 206 -0.01 -2.87 21.03
CA ALA A 206 -1.31 -2.26 20.75
C ALA A 206 -2.45 -2.93 21.55
N TYR A 207 -2.40 -4.25 21.74
CA TYR A 207 -3.34 -4.96 22.62
C TYR A 207 -3.30 -4.47 24.08
N HIS A 208 -2.17 -3.89 24.49
CA HIS A 208 -1.96 -3.36 25.83
C HIS A 208 -2.13 -1.84 25.92
N GLY A 209 -2.77 -1.21 24.92
CA GLY A 209 -3.24 0.17 24.98
C GLY A 209 -2.32 1.22 24.33
N THR A 210 -1.15 0.81 23.82
CA THR A 210 -0.27 1.70 23.06
C THR A 210 -0.75 1.88 21.62
N LYS A 211 -0.21 2.87 20.90
CA LYS A 211 -0.58 3.22 19.51
C LYS A 211 0.64 3.23 18.58
N PRO A 212 1.19 2.04 18.26
CA PRO A 212 2.36 1.94 17.40
C PRO A 212 2.10 2.44 15.97
N ILE A 213 3.12 3.09 15.44
CA ILE A 213 3.31 3.38 14.02
C ILE A 213 4.47 2.50 13.57
N VAL A 214 4.16 1.51 12.75
CA VAL A 214 5.12 0.57 12.18
C VAL A 214 5.49 1.03 10.79
N GLU A 215 6.76 1.35 10.59
CA GLU A 215 7.32 1.71 9.30
C GLU A 215 8.00 0.50 8.66
N PHE A 216 7.51 0.11 7.48
CA PHE A 216 8.26 -0.73 6.56
C PHE A 216 9.04 0.17 5.63
N MET A 217 10.33 -0.11 5.42
CA MET A 217 11.16 0.66 4.50
C MET A 217 10.50 0.73 3.11
N THR A 218 10.01 -0.41 2.62
CA THR A 218 9.06 -0.47 1.50
C THR A 218 7.99 -1.53 1.79
N PHE A 219 6.80 -1.39 1.23
CA PHE A 219 5.72 -2.38 1.38
C PHE A 219 6.06 -3.74 0.73
N ASN A 220 7.11 -3.83 -0.09
CA ASN A 220 7.64 -5.11 -0.56
C ASN A 220 8.06 -6.00 0.62
N PHE A 221 8.64 -5.38 1.64
CA PHE A 221 9.15 -6.07 2.82
C PHE A 221 8.04 -6.41 3.81
N ALA A 222 6.94 -5.65 3.79
CA ALA A 222 5.72 -5.96 4.54
C ALA A 222 5.14 -7.35 4.19
N MET A 223 5.49 -7.94 3.04
CA MET A 223 5.14 -9.33 2.73
C MET A 223 5.66 -10.32 3.79
N GLN A 224 6.82 -10.07 4.40
CA GLN A 224 7.32 -10.93 5.47
C GLN A 224 6.43 -10.86 6.72
N ALA A 225 5.78 -9.72 6.95
CA ALA A 225 4.95 -9.44 8.11
C ALA A 225 3.44 -9.54 7.83
N ILE A 226 3.02 -9.95 6.63
CA ILE A 226 1.62 -9.85 6.22
C ILE A 226 0.68 -10.71 7.07
N ASP A 227 1.16 -11.84 7.60
CA ASP A 227 0.41 -12.66 8.55
C ASP A 227 0.06 -11.89 9.83
N GLN A 228 1.01 -11.11 10.36
CA GLN A 228 0.78 -10.25 11.52
C GLN A 228 -0.26 -9.16 11.20
N ILE A 229 -0.10 -8.48 10.07
CA ILE A 229 -1.02 -7.42 9.63
C ILE A 229 -2.46 -7.94 9.47
N ILE A 230 -2.61 -9.13 8.88
CA ILE A 230 -3.93 -9.68 8.56
C ILE A 230 -4.53 -10.46 9.74
N ASN A 231 -3.84 -11.48 10.23
CA ASN A 231 -4.42 -12.43 11.16
C ASN A 231 -4.34 -11.92 12.60
N SER A 232 -3.26 -11.24 12.99
CA SER A 232 -3.09 -10.70 14.34
C SER A 232 -3.70 -9.29 14.50
N ALA A 233 -3.67 -8.43 13.48
CA ALA A 233 -4.27 -7.09 13.60
C ALA A 233 -5.69 -7.02 13.04
N ALA A 234 -5.86 -7.15 11.72
CA ALA A 234 -7.14 -6.83 11.04
C ALA A 234 -8.35 -7.60 11.60
N LYS A 235 -8.18 -8.90 11.86
CA LYS A 235 -9.29 -9.78 12.26
C LYS A 235 -9.56 -9.78 13.76
N GLN A 236 -8.66 -9.22 14.57
CA GLN A 236 -8.68 -9.43 16.02
C GLN A 236 -9.90 -8.83 16.71
N PHE A 237 -10.30 -7.61 16.33
CA PHE A 237 -11.49 -6.96 16.89
C PHE A 237 -12.75 -7.79 16.64
N TYR A 238 -12.87 -8.39 15.46
CA TYR A 238 -13.99 -9.27 15.13
C TYR A 238 -13.94 -10.60 15.91
N MET A 239 -12.78 -11.28 15.92
CA MET A 239 -12.63 -12.58 16.58
C MET A 239 -12.79 -12.50 18.10
N SER A 240 -12.43 -11.36 18.70
CA SER A 240 -12.61 -11.08 20.12
C SER A 240 -14.00 -10.52 20.45
N ASN A 241 -14.94 -10.49 19.50
CA ASN A 241 -16.29 -9.95 19.69
C ASN A 241 -16.30 -8.50 20.23
N GLY A 242 -15.34 -7.69 19.78
CA GLY A 242 -15.19 -6.29 20.16
C GLY A 242 -14.34 -6.03 21.40
N ASP A 243 -13.78 -7.07 22.04
CA ASP A 243 -13.03 -6.91 23.29
C ASP A 243 -11.61 -6.35 23.07
N ILE A 244 -10.97 -6.67 21.94
CA ILE A 244 -9.58 -6.28 21.66
C ILE A 244 -9.53 -5.40 20.41
N SER A 245 -9.43 -4.09 20.61
CA SER A 245 -9.08 -3.14 19.55
C SER A 245 -7.58 -3.16 19.26
N VAL A 246 -7.20 -2.79 18.04
CA VAL A 246 -5.80 -2.81 17.59
C VAL A 246 -5.48 -1.47 16.92
N PRO A 247 -5.24 -0.40 17.72
CA PRO A 247 -4.88 0.91 17.19
C PRO A 247 -3.43 0.91 16.69
N ILE A 248 -3.23 0.56 15.41
CA ILE A 248 -1.91 0.44 14.80
C ILE A 248 -1.92 1.02 13.38
N VAL A 249 -0.84 1.71 13.03
CA VAL A 249 -0.61 2.20 11.67
C VAL A 249 0.55 1.43 11.06
N PHE A 250 0.35 0.89 9.86
CA PHE A 250 1.41 0.37 9.00
C PHE A 250 1.65 1.37 7.88
N ARG A 251 2.86 1.92 7.78
CA ARG A 251 3.21 2.92 6.76
C ARG A 251 4.54 2.60 6.07
N GLY A 252 4.79 3.25 4.95
CA GLY A 252 5.99 3.05 4.13
C GLY A 252 5.73 3.34 2.65
N SER A 253 6.81 3.34 1.86
CA SER A 253 6.70 3.52 0.42
C SER A 253 6.08 2.28 -0.24
N ASN A 254 5.20 2.51 -1.21
CA ASN A 254 4.49 1.47 -1.95
C ASN A 254 4.55 1.75 -3.46
N GLY A 255 4.60 0.68 -4.25
CA GLY A 255 4.61 0.78 -5.70
C GLY A 255 6.01 1.02 -6.28
N PRO A 256 6.09 1.33 -7.58
CA PRO A 256 7.32 1.54 -8.30
C PRO A 256 8.12 2.76 -7.82
N ALA A 257 9.44 2.60 -7.76
CA ALA A 257 10.41 3.69 -7.69
C ALA A 257 11.28 3.70 -8.97
N ALA A 258 12.38 4.45 -8.98
CA ALA A 258 13.26 4.55 -10.15
C ALA A 258 14.42 3.55 -10.10
N GLY A 259 14.44 2.57 -11.00
CA GLY A 259 15.59 1.67 -11.19
C GLY A 259 15.78 0.64 -10.06
N VAL A 260 14.75 0.33 -9.29
CA VAL A 260 14.83 -0.60 -8.13
C VAL A 260 14.47 -2.05 -8.47
N ALA A 261 14.07 -2.31 -9.73
CA ALA A 261 13.78 -3.62 -10.29
C ALA A 261 12.66 -4.40 -9.56
N ALA A 262 12.52 -5.69 -9.88
CA ALA A 262 11.31 -6.46 -9.64
C ALA A 262 10.88 -6.58 -8.17
N GLN A 263 11.81 -6.75 -7.22
CA GLN A 263 11.49 -7.04 -5.82
C GLN A 263 11.21 -5.79 -4.98
N HIS A 264 11.35 -4.59 -5.56
CA HIS A 264 11.19 -3.31 -4.87
C HIS A 264 10.12 -2.41 -5.48
N SER A 265 9.39 -2.87 -6.50
CA SER A 265 8.46 -2.03 -7.28
C SER A 265 6.99 -2.45 -7.19
N GLN A 266 6.62 -3.32 -6.25
CA GLN A 266 5.26 -3.86 -6.20
C GLN A 266 4.29 -2.91 -5.48
N CYS A 267 3.10 -2.73 -6.06
CA CYS A 267 1.99 -2.03 -5.44
C CYS A 267 1.05 -3.02 -4.72
N TYR A 268 0.77 -2.77 -3.44
CA TYR A 268 -0.02 -3.63 -2.56
C TYR A 268 -1.43 -3.10 -2.27
N ALA A 269 -1.87 -2.06 -2.98
CA ALA A 269 -3.21 -1.47 -2.79
C ALA A 269 -4.32 -2.53 -2.89
N ALA A 270 -4.30 -3.36 -3.93
CA ALA A 270 -5.30 -4.42 -4.12
C ALA A 270 -5.21 -5.52 -3.04
N TRP A 271 -4.00 -5.89 -2.61
CA TRP A 271 -3.78 -6.93 -1.59
C TRP A 271 -4.40 -6.53 -0.25
N TYR A 272 -4.02 -5.36 0.28
CA TYR A 272 -4.54 -4.91 1.57
C TYR A 272 -5.99 -4.44 1.47
N GLY A 273 -6.41 -3.89 0.33
CA GLY A 273 -7.79 -3.46 0.08
C GLY A 273 -8.81 -4.60 0.16
N ASN A 274 -8.37 -5.84 -0.11
CA ASN A 274 -9.22 -7.02 -0.08
C ASN A 274 -9.46 -7.59 1.33
N VAL A 275 -8.81 -7.08 2.39
CA VAL A 275 -8.85 -7.68 3.73
C VAL A 275 -9.85 -6.98 4.65
N PRO A 276 -10.94 -7.64 5.08
CA PRO A 276 -11.83 -7.10 6.11
C PRO A 276 -11.12 -6.88 7.45
N GLY A 277 -11.50 -5.79 8.12
CA GLY A 277 -10.85 -5.34 9.36
C GLY A 277 -9.72 -4.33 9.16
N LEU A 278 -9.15 -4.25 7.94
CA LEU A 278 -8.23 -3.16 7.59
C LEU A 278 -8.98 -1.92 7.08
N LYS A 279 -8.35 -0.77 7.29
CA LYS A 279 -8.52 0.44 6.46
C LYS A 279 -7.25 0.65 5.66
N VAL A 280 -7.37 1.09 4.41
CA VAL A 280 -6.24 1.25 3.48
C VAL A 280 -6.38 2.57 2.76
N VAL A 281 -5.36 3.42 2.90
CA VAL A 281 -5.30 4.75 2.32
C VAL A 281 -4.02 4.95 1.52
N VAL A 282 -4.10 5.78 0.48
CA VAL A 282 -3.05 5.97 -0.51
C VAL A 282 -2.99 7.46 -0.88
N PRO A 283 -2.21 8.27 -0.14
CA PRO A 283 -2.13 9.71 -0.37
C PRO A 283 -1.47 10.03 -1.72
N TYR A 284 -1.89 11.15 -2.33
CA TYR A 284 -1.24 11.73 -3.51
C TYR A 284 -0.43 13.00 -3.16
N ASP A 285 -1.10 14.02 -2.61
CA ASP A 285 -0.50 15.33 -2.33
C ASP A 285 -0.17 15.52 -0.83
N SER A 286 0.40 16.68 -0.49
CA SER A 286 0.80 17.00 0.88
C SER A 286 -0.39 17.10 1.85
N GLU A 287 -1.57 17.56 1.37
CA GLU A 287 -2.78 17.59 2.22
C GLU A 287 -3.27 16.18 2.52
N ASP A 288 -3.31 15.31 1.51
CA ASP A 288 -3.67 13.91 1.64
C ASP A 288 -2.75 13.22 2.64
N ALA A 289 -1.43 13.34 2.45
CA ALA A 289 -0.44 12.67 3.26
C ALA A 289 -0.55 13.08 4.74
N ARG A 290 -0.66 14.38 5.01
CA ARG A 290 -0.82 14.90 6.38
C ARG A 290 -2.15 14.47 7.00
N GLY A 291 -3.26 14.73 6.31
CA GLY A 291 -4.60 14.52 6.85
C GLY A 291 -4.95 13.04 7.05
N LEU A 292 -4.56 12.17 6.11
CA LEU A 292 -4.82 10.73 6.20
C LEU A 292 -3.92 10.05 7.25
N LEU A 293 -2.65 10.44 7.37
CA LEU A 293 -1.77 9.86 8.41
C LEU A 293 -2.23 10.24 9.82
N LYS A 294 -2.63 11.50 10.04
CA LYS A 294 -3.20 11.93 11.33
C LYS A 294 -4.49 11.19 11.64
N ALA A 295 -5.38 11.02 10.66
CA ALA A 295 -6.58 10.22 10.81
C ALA A 295 -6.24 8.75 11.15
N ALA A 296 -5.20 8.18 10.52
CA ALA A 296 -4.76 6.81 10.75
C ALA A 296 -4.27 6.58 12.17
N ILE A 297 -3.42 7.47 12.69
CA ILE A 297 -2.87 7.37 14.06
C ILE A 297 -3.98 7.53 15.11
N ARG A 298 -5.03 8.28 14.80
CA ARG A 298 -6.18 8.50 15.68
C ARG A 298 -7.22 7.37 15.63
N ASP A 299 -7.14 6.47 14.64
CA ASP A 299 -8.11 5.41 14.45
C ASP A 299 -7.89 4.26 15.46
N PRO A 300 -8.96 3.68 16.04
CA PRO A 300 -8.82 2.55 16.97
C PRO A 300 -8.58 1.19 16.27
N ASN A 301 -8.49 1.17 14.93
CA ASN A 301 -8.33 -0.05 14.13
C ASN A 301 -7.04 -0.03 13.32
N PRO A 302 -6.61 -1.18 12.75
CA PRO A 302 -5.43 -1.22 11.89
C PRO A 302 -5.63 -0.43 10.61
N VAL A 303 -4.72 0.51 10.34
CA VAL A 303 -4.71 1.33 9.13
C VAL A 303 -3.41 1.13 8.36
N VAL A 304 -3.52 0.83 7.07
CA VAL A 304 -2.39 0.76 6.13
C VAL A 304 -2.32 2.06 5.33
N VAL A 305 -1.19 2.76 5.42
CA VAL A 305 -0.90 4.00 4.71
C VAL A 305 0.15 3.72 3.64
N LEU A 306 -0.30 3.55 2.39
CA LEU A 306 0.56 3.24 1.25
C LEU A 306 1.06 4.53 0.62
N GLU A 307 2.26 4.95 0.98
CA GLU A 307 2.87 6.17 0.45
C GLU A 307 3.57 5.89 -0.88
N ASN A 308 4.22 6.88 -1.49
CA ASN A 308 4.96 6.70 -2.73
C ASN A 308 6.31 7.43 -2.66
N GLU A 309 7.39 6.70 -2.96
CA GLU A 309 8.76 7.21 -2.83
C GLU A 309 9.00 8.45 -3.69
N LEU A 310 8.52 8.42 -4.95
CA LEU A 310 8.71 9.49 -5.91
C LEU A 310 7.93 10.75 -5.54
N MET A 311 6.90 10.62 -4.71
CA MET A 311 6.11 11.75 -4.22
C MET A 311 6.77 12.47 -3.04
N TYR A 312 7.66 11.82 -2.28
CA TYR A 312 8.25 12.42 -1.06
C TYR A 312 8.92 13.77 -1.28
N GLY A 313 9.63 13.94 -2.40
CA GLY A 313 10.32 15.19 -2.73
C GLY A 313 9.45 16.24 -3.42
N VAL A 314 8.19 15.93 -3.74
CA VAL A 314 7.30 16.83 -4.48
C VAL A 314 6.60 17.78 -3.51
N SER A 315 6.65 19.08 -3.81
CA SER A 315 5.98 20.12 -3.05
C SER A 315 4.64 20.49 -3.64
N PHE A 316 3.66 20.70 -2.77
CA PHE A 316 2.32 21.15 -3.12
C PHE A 316 1.95 22.39 -2.31
N PRO A 317 1.11 23.28 -2.87
CA PRO A 317 0.46 24.31 -2.07
C PRO A 317 -0.46 23.66 -1.04
N VAL A 318 -0.37 24.10 0.22
CA VAL A 318 -1.18 23.59 1.33
C VAL A 318 -2.12 24.70 1.81
N SER A 319 -3.40 24.37 1.95
CA SER A 319 -4.39 25.32 2.49
C SER A 319 -4.11 25.63 3.96
N LYS A 320 -4.57 26.80 4.44
CA LYS A 320 -4.47 27.15 5.87
C LYS A 320 -5.18 26.16 6.78
N GLU A 321 -6.28 25.57 6.31
CA GLU A 321 -6.99 24.51 7.04
C GLU A 321 -6.10 23.26 7.16
N ALA A 322 -5.45 22.86 6.07
CA ALA A 322 -4.53 21.73 6.07
C ALA A 322 -3.21 21.97 6.84
N GLN A 323 -2.97 23.17 7.37
CA GLN A 323 -1.88 23.46 8.30
C GLN A 323 -2.30 23.31 9.77
N ASP A 324 -3.59 23.22 10.07
CA ASP A 324 -4.09 23.10 11.44
C ASP A 324 -3.67 21.76 12.06
N LYS A 325 -3.32 21.73 13.35
CA LYS A 325 -2.88 20.51 14.06
C LYS A 325 -3.99 19.48 14.22
N ASP A 326 -5.24 19.86 14.06
CA ASP A 326 -6.39 18.97 14.12
C ASP A 326 -6.93 18.58 12.75
N PHE A 327 -6.31 19.08 11.67
CA PHE A 327 -6.65 18.69 10.31
C PHE A 327 -6.54 17.18 10.12
N THR A 328 -7.63 16.57 9.68
CA THR A 328 -7.73 15.15 9.36
C THR A 328 -8.60 14.99 8.12
N ILE A 329 -8.39 13.92 7.37
CA ILE A 329 -9.23 13.57 6.22
C ILE A 329 -10.04 12.32 6.58
N GLU A 330 -11.35 12.37 6.37
CA GLU A 330 -12.25 11.24 6.57
C GLU A 330 -11.90 10.10 5.60
N PHE A 331 -11.80 8.88 6.13
CA PHE A 331 -11.62 7.68 5.30
C PHE A 331 -12.85 7.38 4.46
N GLY A 332 -12.64 6.81 3.27
CA GLY A 332 -13.72 6.51 2.33
C GLY A 332 -14.32 7.73 1.65
N LYS A 333 -13.59 8.87 1.63
CA LYS A 333 -13.95 10.08 0.89
C LYS A 333 -12.93 10.38 -0.20
N ALA A 334 -13.35 10.23 -1.45
CA ALA A 334 -12.57 10.64 -2.61
C ALA A 334 -12.60 12.18 -2.78
N LYS A 335 -11.61 12.72 -3.49
CA LYS A 335 -11.53 14.15 -3.83
C LYS A 335 -11.64 14.32 -5.34
N ILE A 336 -12.57 15.15 -5.79
CA ILE A 336 -12.59 15.63 -7.18
C ILE A 336 -11.48 16.67 -7.31
N MET A 337 -10.39 16.30 -7.97
CA MET A 337 -9.22 17.15 -8.16
C MET A 337 -9.46 18.19 -9.27
N LYS A 338 -10.21 17.80 -10.30
CA LYS A 338 -10.64 18.66 -11.40
C LYS A 338 -12.05 18.27 -11.82
N PRO A 339 -13.04 19.18 -11.84
CA PRO A 339 -14.34 18.87 -12.40
C PRO A 339 -14.28 18.73 -13.92
N GLY A 340 -15.20 17.94 -14.47
CA GLY A 340 -15.36 17.75 -15.92
C GLY A 340 -16.70 17.12 -16.27
N LYS A 341 -16.94 16.86 -17.56
CA LYS A 341 -18.25 16.40 -18.07
C LYS A 341 -18.18 15.35 -19.18
N ASP A 342 -17.02 15.12 -19.79
CA ASP A 342 -16.94 14.26 -20.97
C ASP A 342 -16.42 12.85 -20.64
N VAL A 343 -15.57 12.72 -19.61
CA VAL A 343 -15.03 11.44 -19.13
C VAL A 343 -14.56 11.56 -17.67
N THR A 344 -14.80 10.53 -16.87
CA THR A 344 -14.26 10.40 -15.50
C THR A 344 -12.93 9.65 -15.52
N LEU A 345 -11.89 10.24 -14.95
CA LEU A 345 -10.58 9.62 -14.71
C LEU A 345 -10.45 9.35 -13.21
N VAL A 346 -10.36 8.08 -12.81
CA VAL A 346 -10.22 7.67 -11.41
C VAL A 346 -8.81 7.16 -11.17
N ALA A 347 -8.09 7.80 -10.26
CA ALA A 347 -6.71 7.47 -9.94
C ALA A 347 -6.45 7.52 -8.43
N PHE A 348 -5.29 7.01 -8.01
CA PHE A 348 -4.78 7.11 -6.65
C PHE A 348 -3.26 7.23 -6.66
N SER A 349 -2.68 7.66 -5.53
CA SER A 349 -1.23 7.91 -5.42
C SER A 349 -0.72 8.82 -6.54
N ARG A 350 0.53 8.60 -6.98
CA ARG A 350 1.21 9.31 -8.07
C ARG A 350 0.40 9.42 -9.36
N MET A 351 -0.43 8.42 -9.69
CA MET A 351 -1.24 8.41 -10.92
C MET A 351 -2.29 9.53 -10.97
N VAL A 352 -2.62 10.16 -9.84
CA VAL A 352 -3.48 11.35 -9.81
C VAL A 352 -2.81 12.53 -10.53
N GLY A 353 -1.49 12.70 -10.38
CA GLY A 353 -0.73 13.73 -11.09
C GLY A 353 -0.75 13.50 -12.60
N GLU A 354 -0.50 12.26 -13.02
CA GLU A 354 -0.55 11.89 -14.45
C GLU A 354 -1.95 12.08 -15.05
N ALA A 355 -3.01 11.78 -14.28
CA ALA A 355 -4.39 12.02 -14.70
C ALA A 355 -4.70 13.52 -14.87
N LEU A 356 -4.17 14.38 -13.99
CA LEU A 356 -4.31 15.84 -14.11
C LEU A 356 -3.60 16.39 -15.35
N GLU A 357 -2.39 15.91 -15.64
CA GLU A 357 -1.66 16.27 -16.86
C GLU A 357 -2.37 15.78 -18.12
N ALA A 358 -2.85 14.54 -18.13
CA ALA A 358 -3.66 13.99 -19.21
C ALA A 358 -4.93 14.82 -19.44
N ALA A 359 -5.63 15.22 -18.37
CA ALA A 359 -6.80 16.09 -18.45
C ALA A 359 -6.48 17.46 -19.08
N ALA A 360 -5.31 18.04 -18.78
CA ALA A 360 -4.87 19.30 -19.39
C ALA A 360 -4.55 19.15 -20.88
N ILE A 361 -4.07 17.99 -21.32
CA ILE A 361 -3.87 17.69 -22.75
C ILE A 361 -5.22 17.49 -23.45
N LEU A 362 -6.10 16.68 -22.88
CA LEU A 362 -7.45 16.40 -23.39
C LEU A 362 -8.28 17.68 -23.58
N ALA A 363 -8.17 18.64 -22.65
CA ALA A 363 -8.87 19.92 -22.74
C ALA A 363 -8.49 20.74 -23.99
N LYS A 364 -7.24 20.63 -24.47
CA LYS A 364 -6.78 21.30 -25.71
C LYS A 364 -7.45 20.71 -26.96
N GLU A 365 -7.96 19.50 -26.85
CA GLU A 365 -8.68 18.79 -27.91
C GLU A 365 -10.21 18.81 -27.70
N GLY A 366 -10.69 19.62 -26.74
CA GLY A 366 -12.10 19.80 -26.47
C GLY A 366 -12.74 18.69 -25.63
N ILE A 367 -11.95 17.84 -24.95
CA ILE A 367 -12.43 16.81 -24.02
C ILE A 367 -12.21 17.28 -22.58
N ASP A 368 -13.30 17.54 -21.86
CA ASP A 368 -13.29 18.01 -20.47
C ASP A 368 -13.39 16.83 -19.48
N ALA A 369 -12.23 16.32 -19.09
CA ALA A 369 -12.10 15.19 -18.16
C ALA A 369 -12.27 15.62 -16.69
N GLU A 370 -13.10 14.88 -15.94
CA GLU A 370 -13.17 14.95 -14.48
C GLU A 370 -12.09 14.04 -13.89
N VAL A 371 -11.33 14.50 -12.89
CA VAL A 371 -10.29 13.72 -12.22
C VAL A 371 -10.67 13.48 -10.76
N ILE A 372 -10.73 12.21 -10.37
CA ILE A 372 -11.01 11.75 -9.01
C ILE A 372 -9.76 11.12 -8.43
N ASN A 373 -9.36 11.62 -7.26
CA ASN A 373 -8.38 11.00 -6.38
C ASN A 373 -9.11 10.15 -5.33
N LEU A 374 -8.91 8.84 -5.35
CA LEU A 374 -9.62 7.92 -4.45
C LEU A 374 -9.33 8.19 -2.97
N ARG A 375 -8.08 8.53 -2.61
CA ARG A 375 -7.53 8.62 -1.24
C ARG A 375 -7.62 7.33 -0.42
N SER A 376 -8.79 6.70 -0.34
CA SER A 376 -9.03 5.45 0.37
C SER A 376 -9.32 4.32 -0.60
N ILE A 377 -8.57 3.22 -0.45
CA ILE A 377 -8.84 1.95 -1.12
C ILE A 377 -9.79 1.10 -0.27
N ARG A 378 -9.75 1.26 1.05
CA ARG A 378 -10.70 0.62 1.95
C ARG A 378 -10.97 1.49 3.17
N PRO A 379 -12.23 1.88 3.45
CA PRO A 379 -13.41 1.72 2.60
C PRO A 379 -13.29 2.53 1.30
N PHE A 380 -13.97 2.07 0.27
CA PHE A 380 -13.97 2.66 -1.07
C PHE A 380 -15.10 3.70 -1.19
N ASP A 381 -14.85 4.88 -1.76
CA ASP A 381 -15.91 5.87 -2.02
C ASP A 381 -16.68 5.53 -3.30
N ARG A 382 -17.56 4.53 -3.20
CA ARG A 382 -18.38 4.07 -4.34
C ARG A 382 -19.25 5.20 -4.90
N GLN A 383 -19.81 6.05 -4.02
CA GLN A 383 -20.79 7.06 -4.42
C GLN A 383 -20.14 8.15 -5.28
N ALA A 384 -18.93 8.62 -4.92
CA ALA A 384 -18.24 9.62 -5.71
C ALA A 384 -18.01 9.17 -7.17
N ILE A 385 -17.70 7.87 -7.36
CA ILE A 385 -17.53 7.28 -8.70
C ILE A 385 -18.86 7.20 -9.42
N ILE A 386 -19.90 6.66 -8.77
CA ILE A 386 -21.25 6.52 -9.36
C ILE A 386 -21.77 7.87 -9.83
N ASP A 387 -21.69 8.90 -8.97
CA ASP A 387 -22.18 10.25 -9.29
C ASP A 387 -21.41 10.88 -10.45
N SER A 388 -20.09 10.66 -10.51
CA SER A 388 -19.26 11.14 -11.60
C SER A 388 -19.59 10.46 -12.92
N VAL A 389 -19.76 9.12 -12.93
CA VAL A 389 -20.12 8.37 -14.14
C VAL A 389 -21.51 8.74 -14.64
N LYS A 390 -22.49 8.96 -13.75
CA LYS A 390 -23.83 9.43 -14.15
C LYS A 390 -23.80 10.78 -14.85
N LYS A 391 -22.80 11.61 -14.56
CA LYS A 391 -22.58 12.91 -15.21
C LYS A 391 -21.80 12.82 -16.51
N THR A 392 -20.77 11.98 -16.58
CA THR A 392 -19.82 11.93 -17.72
C THR A 392 -20.11 10.82 -18.72
N ASN A 393 -20.92 9.84 -18.33
CA ASN A 393 -21.28 8.63 -19.07
C ASN A 393 -20.10 7.72 -19.44
N ARG A 394 -18.88 8.02 -18.95
CA ARG A 394 -17.63 7.39 -19.41
C ARG A 394 -16.61 7.37 -18.29
N ILE A 395 -15.83 6.30 -18.19
CA ILE A 395 -14.82 6.16 -17.13
C ILE A 395 -13.55 5.46 -17.60
N VAL A 396 -12.42 5.92 -17.06
CA VAL A 396 -11.11 5.28 -17.14
C VAL A 396 -10.51 5.19 -15.73
N SER A 397 -10.11 3.99 -15.30
CA SER A 397 -9.31 3.83 -14.07
C SER A 397 -7.83 3.82 -14.39
N ILE A 398 -7.02 4.41 -13.52
CA ILE A 398 -5.57 4.56 -13.70
C ILE A 398 -4.87 4.10 -12.42
N GLU A 399 -4.01 3.09 -12.54
CA GLU A 399 -3.21 2.58 -11.43
C GLU A 399 -1.81 2.14 -11.89
N GLU A 400 -0.78 2.30 -11.06
CA GLU A 400 0.58 1.83 -11.36
C GLU A 400 0.80 0.35 -11.05
N GLY A 401 -0.14 -0.27 -10.32
CA GLY A 401 -0.12 -1.69 -9.98
C GLY A 401 -0.46 -2.59 -11.17
N TRP A 402 -0.27 -3.90 -10.98
CA TRP A 402 -0.64 -4.90 -11.99
C TRP A 402 -2.15 -4.92 -12.23
N GLY A 403 -2.53 -5.08 -13.50
CA GLY A 403 -3.94 -4.97 -13.89
C GLY A 403 -4.81 -6.18 -13.52
N GLN A 404 -4.25 -7.39 -13.38
CA GLN A 404 -5.05 -8.55 -12.98
C GLN A 404 -5.40 -8.45 -11.49
N HIS A 405 -6.71 -8.47 -11.17
CA HIS A 405 -7.22 -8.32 -9.80
C HIS A 405 -6.81 -6.99 -9.13
N GLY A 406 -6.46 -5.98 -9.92
CA GLY A 406 -6.14 -4.63 -9.46
C GLY A 406 -7.36 -3.81 -9.02
N ILE A 407 -7.13 -2.56 -8.61
CA ILE A 407 -8.19 -1.67 -8.12
C ILE A 407 -9.19 -1.33 -9.22
N GLY A 408 -8.73 -1.18 -10.45
CA GLY A 408 -9.60 -0.97 -11.61
C GLY A 408 -10.59 -2.11 -11.85
N ALA A 409 -10.31 -3.32 -11.37
CA ALA A 409 -11.25 -4.45 -11.45
C ALA A 409 -12.42 -4.27 -10.46
N GLU A 410 -12.16 -3.82 -9.24
CA GLU A 410 -13.21 -3.49 -8.26
C GLU A 410 -14.06 -2.32 -8.74
N ILE A 411 -13.45 -1.29 -9.33
CA ILE A 411 -14.19 -0.19 -9.96
C ILE A 411 -15.11 -0.71 -11.07
N ALA A 412 -14.61 -1.58 -11.94
CA ALA A 412 -15.45 -2.18 -12.99
C ALA A 412 -16.64 -2.98 -12.40
N GLY A 413 -16.42 -3.73 -11.31
CA GLY A 413 -17.48 -4.41 -10.56
C GLY A 413 -18.52 -3.42 -10.02
N ILE A 414 -18.08 -2.36 -9.32
CA ILE A 414 -18.96 -1.29 -8.82
C ILE A 414 -19.83 -0.72 -9.94
N ILE A 415 -19.23 -0.41 -11.09
CA ILE A 415 -19.95 0.20 -12.19
C ILE A 415 -21.01 -0.76 -12.75
N MET A 416 -20.68 -2.03 -12.93
CA MET A 416 -21.58 -3.03 -13.50
C MET A 416 -22.71 -3.44 -12.54
N GLU A 417 -22.47 -3.41 -11.22
CA GLU A 417 -23.42 -3.87 -10.19
C GLU A 417 -24.37 -2.76 -9.69
N THR A 418 -24.21 -1.52 -10.14
CA THR A 418 -24.96 -0.36 -9.65
C THR A 418 -25.70 0.36 -10.77
N GLU A 419 -26.49 1.39 -10.42
CA GLU A 419 -27.20 2.20 -11.41
C GLU A 419 -26.28 2.99 -12.34
N ALA A 420 -24.97 3.07 -12.05
CA ALA A 420 -24.00 3.69 -12.95
C ALA A 420 -23.93 2.99 -14.31
N PHE A 421 -24.22 1.68 -14.35
CA PHE A 421 -24.22 0.89 -15.58
C PHE A 421 -25.14 1.47 -16.66
N ASP A 422 -26.36 1.86 -16.29
CA ASP A 422 -27.37 2.40 -17.22
C ASP A 422 -26.97 3.76 -17.83
N TYR A 423 -25.97 4.42 -17.23
CA TYR A 423 -25.45 5.70 -17.70
C TYR A 423 -24.19 5.57 -18.54
N LEU A 424 -23.60 4.37 -18.68
CA LEU A 424 -22.42 4.20 -19.51
C LEU A 424 -22.77 4.28 -21.00
N ASP A 425 -22.07 5.15 -21.72
CA ASP A 425 -22.10 5.27 -23.18
C ASP A 425 -21.00 4.46 -23.87
N ALA A 426 -20.00 4.00 -23.09
CA ALA A 426 -18.82 3.29 -23.55
C ALA A 426 -18.37 2.29 -22.46
N PRO A 427 -17.76 1.15 -22.83
CA PRO A 427 -17.16 0.28 -21.84
C PRO A 427 -16.03 0.99 -21.10
N MET A 428 -15.92 0.75 -19.79
CA MET A 428 -14.81 1.23 -18.98
C MET A 428 -13.46 0.74 -19.52
N GLU A 429 -12.47 1.63 -19.57
CA GLU A 429 -11.08 1.28 -19.85
C GLU A 429 -10.23 1.32 -18.57
N ARG A 430 -9.15 0.54 -18.56
CA ARG A 430 -8.21 0.47 -17.44
C ARG A 430 -6.80 0.71 -17.96
N VAL A 431 -6.10 1.65 -17.36
CA VAL A 431 -4.68 1.91 -17.58
C VAL A 431 -3.94 1.42 -16.35
N THR A 432 -3.08 0.42 -16.53
CA THR A 432 -2.42 -0.30 -15.42
C THR A 432 -0.93 -0.45 -15.70
N GLY A 433 -0.14 -0.81 -14.69
CA GLY A 433 1.18 -1.38 -14.91
C GLY A 433 1.12 -2.62 -15.80
N THR A 434 2.18 -2.83 -16.58
CA THR A 434 2.31 -4.02 -17.44
C THR A 434 2.42 -5.27 -16.57
N ASP A 435 1.83 -6.38 -17.03
CA ASP A 435 1.78 -7.66 -16.32
C ASP A 435 3.10 -8.43 -16.36
N VAL A 436 4.14 -7.82 -15.79
CA VAL A 436 5.50 -8.35 -15.67
C VAL A 436 6.12 -7.91 -14.34
N PRO A 437 7.08 -8.67 -13.79
CA PRO A 437 7.99 -8.14 -12.79
C PRO A 437 8.75 -6.93 -13.34
N MET A 438 8.91 -5.87 -12.53
CA MET A 438 9.52 -4.62 -12.99
C MET A 438 10.96 -4.83 -13.49
N PRO A 439 11.28 -4.51 -14.76
CA PRO A 439 12.64 -4.59 -15.28
C PRO A 439 13.51 -3.43 -14.77
N TYR A 440 14.83 -3.66 -14.66
CA TYR A 440 15.80 -2.63 -14.25
C TYR A 440 16.13 -1.62 -15.37
N ALA A 441 16.20 -2.08 -16.62
CA ALA A 441 16.66 -1.23 -17.72
C ALA A 441 15.66 -0.07 -17.93
N ALA A 442 16.14 1.17 -17.86
CA ALA A 442 15.28 2.37 -17.86
C ALA A 442 14.31 2.45 -19.06
N ASN A 443 14.75 1.99 -20.24
CA ASN A 443 13.91 1.94 -21.43
C ASN A 443 12.75 0.91 -21.30
N LEU A 444 12.96 -0.19 -20.57
CA LEU A 444 11.92 -1.18 -20.30
C LEU A 444 11.05 -0.78 -19.11
N GLU A 445 11.63 -0.22 -18.05
CA GLU A 445 10.91 0.26 -16.86
C GLU A 445 9.85 1.30 -17.26
N LYS A 446 10.25 2.26 -18.11
CA LYS A 446 9.32 3.26 -18.67
C LYS A 446 8.13 2.65 -19.41
N LEU A 447 8.34 1.54 -20.12
CA LEU A 447 7.27 0.85 -20.85
C LEU A 447 6.37 0.02 -19.94
N CYS A 448 6.81 -0.31 -18.73
CA CYS A 448 6.05 -1.10 -17.78
C CYS A 448 5.12 -0.26 -16.90
N LEU A 449 5.34 1.05 -16.83
CA LEU A 449 4.53 1.99 -16.06
C LEU A 449 3.54 2.72 -16.98
N PRO A 450 2.31 3.02 -16.50
CA PRO A 450 1.44 3.97 -17.20
C PRO A 450 2.18 5.24 -17.56
N GLN A 451 1.97 5.74 -18.77
CA GLN A 451 2.42 7.07 -19.18
C GLN A 451 1.19 7.97 -19.43
N ILE A 452 1.41 9.28 -19.41
CA ILE A 452 0.37 10.28 -19.67
C ILE A 452 -0.29 10.02 -21.03
N GLU A 453 0.49 9.62 -22.03
CA GLU A 453 -0.01 9.29 -23.36
C GLU A 453 -0.98 8.11 -23.36
N ASP A 454 -0.76 7.11 -22.49
CA ASP A 454 -1.65 5.96 -22.35
C ASP A 454 -3.00 6.37 -21.77
N VAL A 455 -3.00 7.26 -20.78
CA VAL A 455 -4.21 7.85 -20.19
C VAL A 455 -4.99 8.66 -21.22
N VAL A 456 -4.32 9.54 -21.95
CA VAL A 456 -4.93 10.34 -23.02
C VAL A 456 -5.52 9.42 -24.10
N ALA A 457 -4.79 8.39 -24.52
CA ALA A 457 -5.25 7.45 -25.52
C ALA A 457 -6.47 6.65 -25.05
N ALA A 458 -6.48 6.18 -23.80
CA ALA A 458 -7.62 5.49 -23.20
C ALA A 458 -8.86 6.39 -23.14
N ALA A 459 -8.72 7.62 -22.63
CA ALA A 459 -9.82 8.58 -22.56
C ALA A 459 -10.40 8.88 -23.96
N LYS A 460 -9.56 9.11 -24.97
CA LYS A 460 -10.01 9.31 -26.35
C LYS A 460 -10.75 8.10 -26.91
N ARG A 461 -10.27 6.88 -26.67
CA ARG A 461 -10.98 5.66 -27.08
C ARG A 461 -12.35 5.57 -26.43
N THR A 462 -12.45 5.83 -25.12
CA THR A 462 -13.73 5.82 -24.41
C THR A 462 -14.70 6.88 -24.92
N VAL A 463 -14.21 8.09 -25.22
CA VAL A 463 -15.03 9.18 -25.78
C VAL A 463 -15.48 8.90 -27.22
N ALA A 464 -14.64 8.28 -28.04
CA ALA A 464 -14.94 7.99 -29.44
C ALA A 464 -15.86 6.77 -29.65
N ARG A 465 -15.87 5.82 -28.71
CA ARG A 465 -16.72 4.62 -28.77
C ARG A 465 -18.17 4.95 -28.39
N LYS A 466 -19.10 4.19 -28.97
CA LYS A 466 -20.51 4.14 -28.58
C LYS A 466 -20.87 2.68 -28.34
N LEU A 467 -21.59 2.39 -27.25
CA LEU A 467 -22.12 1.06 -26.93
C LEU A 467 -23.22 0.61 -27.91
#